data_AF-A0A2V2TD48-F1
#
_entry.id   AF-A0A2V2TD48-F1
#
_cell.length_a   1.000
_cell.length_b   1.000
_cell.length_c   1.000
_cell.angle_alpha   90.00
_cell.angle_beta   90.00
_cell.angle_gamma   90.00
#
_symmetry.space_group_name_H-M   'P 1'
#
loop_
_entity.id
_entity.type
_entity.pdbx_description
1 polymer ?
#
loop_
_entity_poly.entity_id
_entity_poly.type
_entity_poly.pdbx_seq_one_letter_code
_entity_poly.pdbx_strand_id
1 'polypeptide(L)'
;MAALSCAQLLALWEQGARRHPLDRALLLFAQAAPERPPESLADAPLGACNAALMRLRRETFGNRLALWLDCPGCGERLAFELEPAQLPPLQAPPEQVEVQGLRFRCPASRDLAAIAGLADAEHAARQLLLACAEDATALPRDEQALGELREALEAALETADPWADLALAYRCPACGAEGEASLDVAAYLWEEIDGSARQLLDEIHLLARAYGWSEAQILALGDARRAAYLARVAP
;
A
#
# COMPACT_ATOMS: atom_id res chain seq x y z
N MET A 1 -7.62 15.34 -2.37
CA MET A 1 -7.23 14.39 -3.42
C MET A 1 -8.48 13.95 -4.14
N ALA A 2 -8.43 13.76 -5.46
CA ALA A 2 -9.59 13.34 -6.26
C ALA A 2 -9.44 11.88 -6.69
N ALA A 3 -10.57 11.24 -7.01
CA ALA A 3 -10.62 9.91 -7.61
C ALA A 3 -9.83 9.85 -8.92
N LEU A 4 -9.28 8.67 -9.25
CA LEU A 4 -8.65 8.44 -10.55
C LEU A 4 -9.70 8.49 -11.67
N SER A 5 -9.43 9.26 -12.72
CA SER A 5 -10.15 9.11 -13.98
C SER A 5 -9.77 7.80 -14.68
N CYS A 6 -10.62 7.31 -15.58
CA CYS A 6 -10.34 6.12 -16.39
C CYS A 6 -9.01 6.22 -17.15
N ALA A 7 -8.69 7.39 -17.70
CA ALA A 7 -7.42 7.61 -18.39
C ALA A 7 -6.21 7.56 -17.44
N GLN A 8 -6.31 8.15 -16.24
CA GLN A 8 -5.25 8.06 -15.23
C GLN A 8 -5.06 6.64 -14.74
N LEU A 9 -6.15 5.90 -14.52
CA LEU A 9 -6.12 4.50 -14.11
C LEU A 9 -5.35 3.64 -15.12
N LEU A 10 -5.65 3.77 -16.42
CA LEU A 10 -4.94 3.05 -17.48
C LEU A 10 -3.46 3.47 -17.57
N ALA A 11 -3.16 4.76 -17.46
CA ALA A 11 -1.78 5.25 -17.50
C ALA A 11 -0.94 4.73 -16.33
N LEU A 12 -1.49 4.66 -15.12
CA LEU A 12 -0.82 4.09 -13.96
C LEU A 12 -0.62 2.59 -14.11
N TRP A 13 -1.64 1.89 -14.60
CA TRP A 13 -1.56 0.46 -14.87
C TRP A 13 -0.46 0.15 -15.89
N GLU A 14 -0.42 0.86 -17.02
CA GLU A 14 0.59 0.66 -18.05
C GLU A 14 2.01 0.92 -17.52
N GLN A 15 2.20 2.01 -16.78
CA GLN A 15 3.50 2.36 -16.20
C GLN A 15 3.95 1.41 -15.08
N GLY A 16 3.01 0.84 -14.33
CA GLY A 16 3.26 0.02 -13.14
C GLY A 16 3.35 -1.48 -13.41
N ALA A 17 2.77 -1.98 -14.52
CA ALA A 17 2.58 -3.41 -14.76
C ALA A 17 3.87 -4.25 -14.77
N ARG A 18 5.00 -3.64 -15.12
CA ARG A 18 6.32 -4.30 -15.17
C ARG A 18 7.29 -3.82 -14.10
N ARG A 19 6.85 -2.98 -13.16
CA ARG A 19 7.70 -2.44 -12.10
C ARG A 19 7.82 -3.41 -10.93
N HIS A 20 8.94 -3.32 -10.22
CA HIS A 20 9.09 -3.96 -8.92
C HIS A 20 8.02 -3.41 -7.94
N PRO A 21 7.51 -4.20 -6.97
CA PRO A 21 6.49 -3.72 -6.03
C PRO A 21 6.81 -2.39 -5.34
N LEU A 22 8.07 -2.17 -4.95
CA LEU A 22 8.52 -0.90 -4.36
C LEU A 22 8.40 0.29 -5.34
N ASP A 23 8.86 0.13 -6.58
CA ASP A 23 8.77 1.17 -7.61
C ASP A 23 7.32 1.45 -8.03
N ARG A 24 6.47 0.43 -7.93
CA ARG A 24 5.03 0.53 -8.15
C ARG A 24 4.34 1.27 -7.02
N ALA A 25 4.70 1.01 -5.77
CA ALA A 25 4.24 1.78 -4.62
C ALA A 25 4.61 3.27 -4.76
N LEU A 26 5.85 3.57 -5.17
CA LEU A 26 6.30 4.95 -5.42
C LEU A 26 5.57 5.62 -6.59
N LEU A 27 5.25 4.88 -7.67
CA LEU A 27 4.42 5.37 -8.76
C LEU A 27 3.02 5.78 -8.27
N LEU A 28 2.38 4.91 -7.48
CA LEU A 28 1.07 5.20 -6.90
C LEU A 28 1.14 6.36 -5.91
N PHE A 29 2.24 6.47 -5.15
CA PHE A 29 2.42 7.54 -4.18
C PHE A 29 2.61 8.90 -4.86
N ALA A 30 3.33 8.96 -5.97
CA ALA A 30 3.45 10.16 -6.80
C ALA A 30 2.07 10.66 -7.27
N GLN A 31 1.16 9.75 -7.59
CA GLN A 31 -0.21 10.08 -7.96
C GLN A 31 -1.07 10.50 -6.76
N ALA A 32 -0.84 9.90 -5.60
CA ALA A 32 -1.58 10.17 -4.37
C ALA A 32 -1.15 11.47 -3.66
N ALA A 33 0.08 11.94 -3.90
CA ALA A 33 0.65 13.15 -3.31
C ALA A 33 1.34 14.00 -4.38
N PRO A 34 0.60 14.56 -5.37
CA PRO A 34 1.17 15.28 -6.50
C PRO A 34 1.91 16.58 -6.10
N GLU A 35 1.66 17.09 -4.91
CA GLU A 35 2.38 18.23 -4.32
C GLU A 35 3.80 17.89 -3.88
N ARG A 36 4.14 16.60 -3.72
CA ARG A 36 5.47 16.18 -3.32
C ARG A 36 6.40 16.08 -4.53
N PRO A 37 7.65 16.59 -4.43
CA PRO A 37 8.61 16.45 -5.51
C PRO A 37 9.02 14.97 -5.67
N PRO A 38 9.18 14.46 -6.91
CA PRO A 38 9.48 13.04 -7.16
C PRO A 38 10.70 12.50 -6.41
N GLU A 39 11.73 13.33 -6.23
CA GLU A 39 12.97 12.97 -5.55
C GLU A 39 12.81 12.70 -4.05
N SER A 40 11.75 13.22 -3.40
CA SER A 40 11.50 13.02 -1.96
C SER A 40 10.55 11.88 -1.65
N LEU A 41 9.93 11.27 -2.67
CA LEU A 41 8.94 10.21 -2.47
C LEU A 41 9.54 8.99 -1.76
N ALA A 42 10.76 8.60 -2.14
CA ALA A 42 11.43 7.43 -1.57
C ALA A 42 11.92 7.64 -0.12
N ASP A 43 12.03 8.90 0.32
CA ASP A 43 12.50 9.30 1.66
C ASP A 43 11.34 9.60 2.62
N ALA A 44 10.09 9.59 2.12
CA ALA A 44 8.93 9.74 2.96
C ALA A 44 8.75 8.52 3.89
N PRO A 45 8.29 8.72 5.14
CA PRO A 45 7.90 7.62 6.02
C PRO A 45 6.93 6.66 5.34
N LEU A 46 7.12 5.35 5.56
CA LEU A 46 6.28 4.31 4.95
C LEU A 46 4.81 4.52 5.24
N GLY A 47 4.42 4.86 6.46
CA GLY A 47 3.02 5.08 6.75
C GLY A 47 2.47 6.38 6.18
N ALA A 48 3.30 7.39 5.90
CA ALA A 48 2.86 8.55 5.12
C ALA A 48 2.52 8.17 3.66
N CYS A 49 3.32 7.28 3.06
CA CYS A 49 3.03 6.69 1.75
C CYS A 49 1.72 5.88 1.81
N ASN A 50 1.62 4.90 2.72
CA ASN A 50 0.46 4.01 2.83
C ASN A 50 -0.83 4.78 3.15
N ALA A 51 -0.77 5.79 4.03
CA ALA A 51 -1.92 6.66 4.30
C ALA A 51 -2.36 7.46 3.06
N ALA A 52 -1.42 7.94 2.24
CA ALA A 52 -1.76 8.59 0.97
C ALA A 52 -2.39 7.62 -0.03
N LEU A 53 -1.83 6.41 -0.17
CA LEU A 53 -2.40 5.37 -1.03
C LEU A 53 -3.81 4.98 -0.57
N MET A 54 -4.04 4.84 0.73
CA MET A 54 -5.36 4.53 1.28
C MET A 54 -6.38 5.64 0.99
N ARG A 55 -5.97 6.92 1.10
CA ARG A 55 -6.85 8.03 0.71
C ARG A 55 -7.19 7.95 -0.78
N LEU A 56 -6.21 7.68 -1.67
CA LEU A 56 -6.44 7.58 -3.11
C LEU A 56 -7.39 6.43 -3.44
N ARG A 57 -7.20 5.29 -2.78
CA ARG A 57 -8.07 4.12 -2.85
C ARG A 57 -9.49 4.49 -2.49
N ARG A 58 -9.69 5.16 -1.36
CA ARG A 58 -11.03 5.52 -0.86
C ARG A 58 -11.80 6.43 -1.81
N GLU A 59 -11.11 7.40 -2.40
CA GLU A 59 -11.73 8.29 -3.40
C GLU A 59 -12.07 7.54 -4.70
N THR A 60 -11.26 6.55 -5.08
CA THR A 60 -11.40 5.86 -6.38
C THR A 60 -12.37 4.67 -6.34
N PHE A 61 -12.26 3.82 -5.31
CA PHE A 61 -12.99 2.54 -5.19
C PHE A 61 -14.00 2.52 -4.03
N GLY A 62 -14.12 3.62 -3.29
CA GLY A 62 -15.03 3.75 -2.16
C GLY A 62 -14.42 3.34 -0.82
N ASN A 63 -15.23 3.37 0.23
CA ASN A 63 -14.74 3.31 1.62
C ASN A 63 -14.61 1.89 2.22
N ARG A 64 -15.23 0.87 1.60
CA ARG A 64 -15.23 -0.50 2.13
C ARG A 64 -14.11 -1.30 1.48
N LEU A 65 -13.27 -1.95 2.28
CA LEU A 65 -12.18 -2.78 1.81
C LEU A 65 -12.58 -4.24 1.93
N ALA A 66 -12.85 -4.89 0.80
CA ALA A 66 -13.07 -6.33 0.78
C ALA A 66 -11.71 -7.03 0.88
N LEU A 67 -11.55 -7.85 1.91
CA LEU A 67 -10.31 -8.57 2.20
C LEU A 67 -10.61 -10.05 2.43
N TRP A 68 -9.58 -10.87 2.25
CA TRP A 68 -9.61 -12.26 2.65
C TRP A 68 -8.23 -12.74 3.10
N LEU A 69 -8.21 -13.76 3.94
CA LEU A 69 -7.01 -14.52 4.27
C LEU A 69 -7.35 -15.99 4.54
N ASP A 70 -6.42 -16.89 4.26
CA ASP A 70 -6.57 -18.30 4.59
C ASP A 70 -6.06 -18.53 6.03
N CYS A 71 -6.91 -19.12 6.89
CA CYS A 71 -6.59 -19.31 8.30
C CYS A 71 -5.36 -20.23 8.47
N PRO A 72 -4.27 -19.80 9.12
CA PRO A 72 -3.08 -20.64 9.32
C PRO A 72 -3.35 -21.91 10.13
N GLY A 73 -4.38 -21.90 10.99
CA GLY A 73 -4.71 -23.04 11.86
C GLY A 73 -5.51 -24.15 11.18
N CYS A 74 -6.42 -23.83 10.25
CA CYS A 74 -7.32 -24.80 9.64
C CYS A 74 -7.44 -24.74 8.10
N GLY A 75 -6.86 -23.71 7.47
CA GLY A 75 -6.92 -23.50 6.02
C GLY A 75 -8.22 -22.87 5.50
N GLU A 76 -9.21 -22.61 6.38
CA GLU A 76 -10.47 -21.99 5.98
C GLU A 76 -10.26 -20.56 5.48
N ARG A 77 -10.95 -20.18 4.39
CA ARG A 77 -10.89 -18.83 3.84
C ARG A 77 -11.80 -17.87 4.62
N LEU A 78 -11.19 -16.89 5.26
CA LEU A 78 -11.87 -15.83 5.99
C LEU A 78 -12.06 -14.65 5.04
N ALA A 79 -13.29 -14.36 4.63
CA ALA A 79 -13.64 -13.16 3.87
C ALA A 79 -14.34 -12.16 4.78
N PHE A 80 -13.91 -10.89 4.74
CA PHE A 80 -14.47 -9.82 5.55
C PHE A 80 -14.34 -8.48 4.84
N GLU A 81 -15.07 -7.49 5.35
CA GLU A 81 -14.97 -6.11 4.88
C GLU A 81 -14.51 -5.22 6.03
N LEU A 82 -13.53 -4.35 5.77
CA LEU A 82 -13.13 -3.31 6.70
C LEU A 82 -13.80 -1.98 6.36
N GLU A 83 -14.32 -1.34 7.40
CA GLU A 83 -14.80 0.03 7.35
C GLU A 83 -13.70 1.03 7.78
N PRO A 84 -13.75 2.30 7.33
CA PRO A 84 -12.73 3.28 7.67
C PRO A 84 -12.53 3.51 9.17
N ALA A 85 -13.57 3.28 9.98
CA ALA A 85 -13.49 3.43 11.44
C ALA A 85 -12.67 2.33 12.13
N GLN A 86 -12.39 1.22 11.43
CA GLN A 86 -11.57 0.11 11.93
C GLN A 86 -10.09 0.28 11.56
N LEU A 87 -9.74 1.34 10.82
CA LEU A 87 -8.38 1.65 10.41
C LEU A 87 -7.79 2.77 11.28
N PRO A 88 -6.46 2.82 11.45
CA PRO A 88 -5.82 3.92 12.15
C PRO A 88 -6.18 5.29 11.53
N PRO A 89 -6.19 6.37 12.32
CA PRO A 89 -6.40 7.70 11.78
C PRO A 89 -5.32 8.02 10.73
N LEU A 90 -5.71 8.71 9.66
CA LEU A 90 -4.81 9.08 8.55
C LEU A 90 -3.95 10.29 8.91
N GLN A 91 -3.12 10.16 9.94
CA GLN A 91 -2.20 11.18 10.44
C GLN A 91 -0.78 10.98 9.90
N ALA A 92 0.00 12.06 9.83
CA ALA A 92 1.42 11.95 9.52
C ALA A 92 2.16 11.42 10.76
N PRO A 93 3.11 10.49 10.59
CA PRO A 93 3.96 10.06 11.69
C PRO A 93 4.88 11.21 12.15
N PRO A 94 5.42 11.14 13.37
CA PRO A 94 6.45 12.07 13.80
C PRO A 94 7.70 11.94 12.93
N GLU A 95 8.48 13.03 12.85
CA GLU A 95 9.76 13.02 12.12
C GLU A 95 10.76 12.05 12.74
N GLN A 96 10.73 11.92 14.08
CA GLN A 96 11.60 11.05 14.85
C GLN A 96 10.88 10.44 16.05
N VAL A 97 11.40 9.29 16.49
CA VAL A 97 11.01 8.55 17.71
C VAL A 97 12.26 8.42 18.59
N GLU A 98 12.09 8.65 19.89
CA GLU A 98 13.18 8.50 20.87
C GLU A 98 12.96 7.23 21.71
N VAL A 99 13.98 6.37 21.74
CA VAL A 99 13.96 5.08 22.44
C VAL A 99 15.27 4.92 23.18
N GLN A 100 15.20 4.72 24.50
CA GLN A 100 16.38 4.58 25.37
C GLN A 100 17.41 5.74 25.21
N GLY A 101 16.93 6.96 24.92
CA GLY A 101 17.77 8.14 24.71
C GLY A 101 18.44 8.23 23.32
N LEU A 102 18.12 7.31 22.41
CA LEU A 102 18.56 7.32 21.03
C LEU A 102 17.42 7.72 20.11
N ARG A 103 17.72 8.45 19.04
CA ARG A 103 16.74 8.96 18.08
C ARG A 103 16.77 8.19 16.78
N PHE A 104 15.58 7.89 16.28
CA PHE A 104 15.36 7.15 15.05
C PHE A 104 14.33 7.89 14.21
N ARG A 105 14.51 7.89 12.89
CA ARG A 105 13.44 8.28 11.96
C ARG A 105 12.56 7.08 11.65
N CYS A 106 11.35 7.34 11.17
CA CYS A 106 10.52 6.28 10.60
C CYS A 106 11.18 5.70 9.32
N PRO A 107 11.06 4.38 9.08
CA PRO A 107 11.53 3.77 7.83
C PRO A 107 10.86 4.38 6.60
N ALA A 108 11.58 4.36 5.47
CA ALA A 108 11.11 4.85 4.18
C ALA A 108 11.29 3.77 3.08
N SER A 109 10.68 4.00 1.91
CA SER A 109 10.81 3.05 0.78
C SER A 109 12.27 2.87 0.32
N ARG A 110 13.13 3.89 0.49
CA ARG A 110 14.56 3.79 0.22
C ARG A 110 15.24 2.75 1.11
N ASP A 111 14.84 2.64 2.36
CA ASP A 111 15.41 1.66 3.28
C ASP A 111 14.99 0.25 2.92
N LEU A 112 13.71 0.06 2.58
CA LEU A 112 13.20 -1.23 2.07
C LEU A 112 13.95 -1.66 0.82
N ALA A 113 14.22 -0.73 -0.10
CA ALA A 113 14.99 -1.01 -1.32
C ALA A 113 16.44 -1.43 -1.00
N ALA A 114 17.06 -0.83 0.02
CA ALA A 114 18.42 -1.16 0.44
C ALA A 114 18.54 -2.58 1.02
N ILE A 115 17.48 -3.09 1.65
CA ILE A 115 17.45 -4.42 2.26
C ILE A 115 16.74 -5.50 1.43
N ALA A 116 16.05 -5.13 0.34
CA ALA A 116 15.20 -6.03 -0.45
C ALA A 116 15.93 -7.26 -1.03
N GLY A 117 17.25 -7.17 -1.22
CA GLY A 117 18.08 -8.28 -1.73
C GLY A 117 18.69 -9.18 -0.65
N LEU A 118 18.48 -8.88 0.63
CA LEU A 118 19.07 -9.63 1.74
C LEU A 118 18.20 -10.86 2.04
N ALA A 119 18.81 -12.05 2.03
CA ALA A 119 18.11 -13.30 2.29
C ALA A 119 17.90 -13.59 3.79
N ASP A 120 18.75 -13.01 4.65
CA ASP A 120 18.69 -13.19 6.09
C ASP A 120 17.89 -12.04 6.73
N ALA A 121 16.74 -12.38 7.31
CA ALA A 121 15.83 -11.44 7.93
C ALA A 121 16.46 -10.71 9.13
N GLU A 122 17.29 -11.41 9.92
CA GLU A 122 17.96 -10.81 11.07
C GLU A 122 18.99 -9.78 10.62
N HIS A 123 19.76 -10.12 9.58
CA HIS A 123 20.69 -9.18 8.95
C HIS A 123 19.97 -7.98 8.34
N ALA A 124 18.83 -8.20 7.66
CA ALA A 124 18.01 -7.13 7.07
C ALA A 124 17.44 -6.18 8.13
N ALA A 125 16.90 -6.72 9.22
CA ALA A 125 16.40 -5.94 10.36
C ALA A 125 17.52 -5.10 10.99
N ARG A 126 18.72 -5.66 11.14
CA ARG A 126 19.88 -4.93 11.63
C ARG A 126 20.29 -3.78 10.69
N GLN A 127 20.32 -4.01 9.38
CA GLN A 127 20.61 -2.95 8.41
C GLN A 127 19.56 -1.84 8.45
N LEU A 128 18.29 -2.19 8.60
CA LEU A 128 17.20 -1.23 8.72
C LEU A 128 17.32 -0.38 9.99
N LEU A 129 17.61 -1.00 11.13
CA LEU A 129 17.87 -0.31 12.39
C LEU A 129 19.01 0.72 12.24
N LEU A 130 20.12 0.31 11.62
CA LEU A 130 21.27 1.18 11.36
C LEU A 130 20.91 2.35 10.45
N ALA A 131 20.14 2.11 9.39
CA ALA A 131 19.72 3.14 8.44
C ALA A 131 18.76 4.17 9.04
N CYS A 132 17.95 3.75 10.02
CA CYS A 132 16.97 4.61 10.68
C CYS A 132 17.52 5.38 11.89
N ALA A 133 18.67 4.97 12.44
CA ALA A 133 19.32 5.68 13.55
C ALA A 133 19.88 7.04 13.11
N GLU A 134 19.66 8.08 13.91
CA GLU A 134 20.30 9.40 13.68
C GLU A 134 21.82 9.32 13.83
N ASP A 135 22.29 8.54 14.82
CA ASP A 135 23.70 8.20 15.01
C ASP A 135 23.85 6.68 15.22
N ALA A 136 24.17 5.98 14.14
CA ALA A 136 24.42 4.54 14.17
C ALA A 136 25.64 4.15 15.04
N THR A 137 26.55 5.09 15.35
CA THR A 137 27.73 4.80 16.17
C THR A 137 27.43 4.78 17.67
N ALA A 138 26.33 5.39 18.08
CA ALA A 138 25.82 5.39 19.44
C ALA A 138 25.05 4.11 19.81
N LEU A 139 24.78 3.23 18.84
CA LEU A 139 24.06 1.98 19.06
C LEU A 139 24.88 1.00 19.91
N PRO A 140 24.22 0.18 20.76
CA PRO A 140 24.89 -0.88 21.51
C PRO A 140 25.65 -1.83 20.59
N ARG A 141 26.86 -2.20 21.00
CA ARG A 141 27.65 -3.25 20.32
C ARG A 141 27.37 -4.65 20.84
N ASP A 142 26.81 -4.73 22.05
CA ASP A 142 26.37 -5.97 22.66
C ASP A 142 25.08 -6.44 21.99
N GLU A 143 25.03 -7.72 21.60
CA GLU A 143 23.93 -8.26 20.80
C GLU A 143 22.63 -8.33 21.61
N GLN A 144 22.71 -8.60 22.92
CA GLN A 144 21.52 -8.64 23.76
C GLN A 144 20.94 -7.23 23.95
N ALA A 145 21.76 -6.25 24.27
CA ALA A 145 21.33 -4.86 24.38
C ALA A 145 20.78 -4.31 23.05
N LEU A 146 21.34 -4.72 21.91
CA LEU A 146 20.84 -4.35 20.59
C LEU A 146 19.47 -5.00 20.31
N GLY A 147 19.28 -6.25 20.71
CA GLY A 147 17.99 -6.94 20.63
C GLY A 147 16.91 -6.25 21.47
N GLU A 148 17.22 -5.90 22.72
CA GLU A 148 16.30 -5.17 23.62
C GLU A 148 15.95 -3.77 23.07
N LEU A 149 16.94 -3.06 22.49
CA LEU A 149 16.71 -1.78 21.81
C LEU A 149 15.80 -1.94 20.59
N ARG A 150 16.02 -2.99 19.79
CA ARG A 150 15.21 -3.27 18.59
C ARG A 150 13.76 -3.53 18.96
N GLU A 151 13.51 -4.41 19.93
CA GLU A 151 12.13 -4.70 20.40
C GLU A 151 11.44 -3.43 20.92
N ALA A 152 12.16 -2.60 21.69
CA ALA A 152 11.62 -1.33 22.18
C ALA A 152 11.35 -0.33 21.04
N LEU A 153 12.20 -0.31 20.00
CA LEU A 153 12.02 0.54 18.84
C LEU A 153 10.86 0.09 17.96
N GLU A 154 10.69 -1.21 17.75
CA GLU A 154 9.59 -1.77 16.99
C GLU A 154 8.24 -1.35 17.58
N ALA A 155 8.05 -1.52 18.89
CA ALA A 155 6.83 -1.08 19.59
C ALA A 155 6.63 0.45 19.52
N ALA A 156 7.71 1.22 19.59
CA ALA A 156 7.64 2.68 19.50
C ALA A 156 7.27 3.14 18.07
N LEU A 157 7.82 2.49 17.04
CA LEU A 157 7.49 2.76 15.63
C LEU A 157 6.06 2.33 15.30
N GLU A 158 5.58 1.19 15.78
CA GLU A 158 4.20 0.74 15.59
C GLU A 158 3.20 1.77 16.13
N THR A 159 3.50 2.35 17.30
CA THR A 159 2.68 3.41 17.90
C THR A 159 2.78 4.73 17.12
N ALA A 160 3.98 5.09 16.67
CA ALA A 160 4.27 6.36 16.01
C ALA A 160 3.79 6.41 14.55
N ASP A 161 3.92 5.31 13.81
CA ASP A 161 3.54 5.17 12.41
C ASP A 161 2.71 3.90 12.16
N PRO A 162 1.44 3.82 12.63
CA PRO A 162 0.59 2.63 12.47
C PRO A 162 0.28 2.25 11.01
N TRP A 163 0.58 3.15 10.07
CA TRP A 163 0.40 2.91 8.64
C TRP A 163 1.64 2.28 7.99
N ALA A 164 2.80 2.26 8.65
CA ALA A 164 4.03 1.67 8.09
C ALA A 164 3.89 0.16 7.92
N ASP A 165 3.33 -0.51 8.94
CA ASP A 165 2.94 -1.93 8.91
C ASP A 165 1.53 -2.06 9.49
N LEU A 166 0.53 -2.16 8.61
CA LEU A 166 -0.87 -2.15 9.02
C LEU A 166 -1.30 -3.56 9.43
N ALA A 167 -1.21 -3.86 10.72
CA ALA A 167 -1.64 -5.12 11.30
C ALA A 167 -3.16 -5.18 11.52
N LEU A 168 -3.79 -6.28 11.11
CA LEU A 168 -5.21 -6.55 11.26
C LEU A 168 -5.42 -7.80 12.12
N ALA A 169 -6.01 -7.62 13.30
CA ALA A 169 -6.41 -8.73 14.15
C ALA A 169 -7.58 -9.51 13.51
N TYR A 170 -7.50 -10.84 13.54
CA TYR A 170 -8.56 -11.72 13.07
C TYR A 170 -8.85 -12.83 14.09
N ARG A 171 -10.08 -13.37 13.99
CA ARG A 171 -10.51 -14.57 14.71
C ARG A 171 -11.23 -15.49 13.74
N CYS A 172 -10.71 -16.70 13.57
CA CYS A 172 -11.32 -17.69 12.70
C CYS A 172 -12.64 -18.21 13.29
N PRO A 173 -13.79 -18.09 12.60
CA PRO A 173 -15.06 -18.60 13.09
C PRO A 173 -15.15 -20.13 13.05
N ALA A 174 -14.30 -20.80 12.28
CA ALA A 174 -14.30 -22.27 12.14
C ALA A 174 -13.54 -22.96 13.28
N CYS A 175 -12.30 -22.53 13.57
CA CYS A 175 -11.46 -23.16 14.59
C CYS A 175 -11.22 -22.30 15.85
N GLY A 176 -11.65 -21.04 15.85
CA GLY A 176 -11.44 -20.12 16.97
C GLY A 176 -10.02 -19.54 17.08
N ALA A 177 -9.11 -19.87 16.16
CA ALA A 177 -7.75 -19.32 16.17
C ALA A 177 -7.77 -17.79 15.99
N GLU A 178 -6.95 -17.11 16.79
CA GLU A 178 -6.75 -15.67 16.76
C GLU A 178 -5.33 -15.36 16.30
N GLY A 179 -5.15 -14.22 15.65
CA GLY A 179 -3.85 -13.76 15.19
C GLY A 179 -3.94 -12.42 14.50
N GLU A 180 -2.82 -12.01 13.92
CA GLU A 180 -2.69 -10.76 13.17
C GLU A 180 -2.18 -11.05 11.76
N ALA A 181 -2.62 -10.23 10.81
CA ALA A 181 -2.15 -10.26 9.43
C ALA A 181 -1.82 -8.84 8.97
N SER A 182 -0.68 -8.67 8.31
CA SER A 182 -0.29 -7.38 7.72
C SER A 182 -1.03 -7.15 6.41
N LEU A 183 -1.53 -5.93 6.22
CA LEU A 183 -2.12 -5.45 4.97
C LEU A 183 -1.09 -4.61 4.19
N ASP A 184 -0.58 -5.16 3.09
CA ASP A 184 0.17 -4.38 2.11
C ASP A 184 -0.79 -3.48 1.31
N VAL A 185 -0.89 -2.22 1.75
CA VAL A 185 -1.78 -1.21 1.15
C VAL A 185 -1.44 -0.96 -0.33
N ALA A 186 -0.15 -0.99 -0.69
CA ALA A 186 0.28 -0.72 -2.06
C ALA A 186 -0.05 -1.90 -2.99
N ALA A 187 0.16 -3.14 -2.53
CA ALA A 187 -0.25 -4.33 -3.27
C ALA A 187 -1.76 -4.40 -3.42
N TYR A 188 -2.52 -4.15 -2.34
CA TYR A 188 -3.98 -4.14 -2.38
C TYR A 188 -4.54 -3.13 -3.38
N LEU A 189 -4.11 -1.87 -3.30
CA LEU A 189 -4.53 -0.83 -4.25
C LEU A 189 -4.12 -1.20 -5.69
N TRP A 190 -2.95 -1.80 -5.88
CA TRP A 190 -2.53 -2.25 -7.20
C TRP A 190 -3.44 -3.32 -7.77
N GLU A 191 -3.86 -4.31 -6.98
CA GLU A 191 -4.79 -5.36 -7.44
C GLU A 191 -6.12 -4.77 -7.91
N GLU A 192 -6.65 -3.77 -7.20
CA GLU A 192 -7.86 -3.05 -7.61
C GLU A 192 -7.66 -2.27 -8.92
N ILE A 193 -6.51 -1.61 -9.08
CA ILE A 193 -6.14 -0.91 -10.31
C ILE A 193 -5.97 -1.89 -11.48
N ASP A 194 -5.27 -3.01 -11.29
CA ASP A 194 -5.06 -4.02 -12.34
C ASP A 194 -6.38 -4.65 -12.80
N GLY A 195 -7.25 -5.04 -11.86
CA GLY A 195 -8.57 -5.57 -12.16
C GLY A 195 -9.43 -4.56 -12.94
N SER A 196 -9.47 -3.31 -12.46
CA SER A 196 -10.24 -2.24 -13.10
C SER A 196 -9.70 -1.86 -14.47
N ALA A 197 -8.37 -1.87 -14.65
CA ALA A 197 -7.74 -1.56 -15.92
C ALA A 197 -8.06 -2.62 -16.98
N ARG A 198 -7.95 -3.90 -16.62
CA ARG A 198 -8.31 -5.02 -17.53
C ARG A 198 -9.76 -4.96 -17.95
N GLN A 199 -10.68 -4.76 -16.99
CA GLN A 199 -12.08 -4.59 -17.28
C GLN A 199 -12.31 -3.41 -18.25
N LEU A 200 -11.69 -2.26 -17.97
CA LEU A 200 -11.85 -1.07 -18.80
C LEU A 200 -11.28 -1.27 -20.22
N LEU A 201 -10.18 -2.00 -20.37
CA LEU A 201 -9.63 -2.36 -21.69
C LEU A 201 -10.59 -3.25 -22.48
N ASP A 202 -11.24 -4.22 -21.83
CA ASP A 202 -12.27 -5.06 -22.45
C ASP A 202 -13.50 -4.24 -22.87
N GLU A 203 -13.94 -3.30 -22.02
CA GLU A 203 -15.02 -2.36 -22.33
C GLU A 203 -14.69 -1.48 -23.55
N ILE A 204 -13.47 -0.92 -23.59
CA ILE A 204 -12.98 -0.11 -24.71
C ILE A 204 -12.93 -0.95 -25.97
N HIS A 205 -12.40 -2.17 -25.90
CA HIS A 205 -12.32 -3.08 -27.04
C HIS A 205 -13.71 -3.36 -27.63
N LEU A 206 -14.70 -3.66 -26.78
CA LEU A 206 -16.06 -3.96 -27.21
C LEU A 206 -16.73 -2.75 -27.87
N LEU A 207 -16.63 -1.57 -27.26
CA LEU A 207 -17.23 -0.34 -27.78
C LEU A 207 -16.55 0.14 -29.07
N ALA A 208 -15.21 0.10 -29.13
CA ALA A 208 -14.46 0.47 -30.33
C ALA A 208 -14.81 -0.44 -31.50
N ARG A 209 -14.92 -1.76 -31.26
CA ARG A 209 -15.31 -2.73 -32.28
C ARG A 209 -16.76 -2.55 -32.76
N ALA A 210 -17.69 -2.21 -31.87
CA ALA A 210 -19.11 -2.07 -32.22
C ALA A 210 -19.45 -0.73 -32.89
N TYR A 211 -18.81 0.36 -32.46
CA TYR A 211 -19.17 1.72 -32.87
C TYR A 211 -18.10 2.45 -33.68
N GLY A 212 -16.88 1.90 -33.79
CA GLY A 212 -15.76 2.51 -34.50
C GLY A 212 -15.18 3.75 -33.80
N TRP A 213 -15.50 3.94 -32.52
CA TRP A 213 -14.97 5.06 -31.73
C TRP A 213 -13.53 4.82 -31.32
N SER A 214 -12.76 5.90 -31.24
CA SER A 214 -11.41 5.88 -30.65
C SER A 214 -11.48 5.72 -29.13
N GLU A 215 -10.38 5.24 -28.54
CA GLU A 215 -10.22 5.15 -27.09
C GLU A 215 -10.50 6.48 -26.39
N ALA A 216 -9.96 7.59 -26.90
CA ALA A 216 -10.19 8.92 -26.34
C ALA A 216 -11.67 9.32 -26.33
N GLN A 217 -12.43 8.98 -27.37
CA GLN A 217 -13.87 9.23 -27.42
C GLN A 217 -14.63 8.38 -26.39
N ILE A 218 -14.22 7.12 -26.19
CA ILE A 218 -14.83 6.21 -25.23
C ILE A 218 -14.54 6.66 -23.79
N LEU A 219 -13.29 7.02 -23.49
CA LEU A 219 -12.87 7.52 -22.18
C LEU A 219 -13.49 8.88 -21.82
N ALA A 220 -13.90 9.68 -22.81
CA ALA A 220 -14.63 10.92 -22.60
C ALA A 220 -16.11 10.71 -22.21
N LEU A 221 -16.65 9.48 -22.35
CA LEU A 221 -17.99 9.15 -21.89
C LEU A 221 -18.00 9.04 -20.36
N GLY A 222 -18.97 9.66 -19.71
CA GLY A 222 -19.24 9.38 -18.30
C GLY A 222 -19.71 7.94 -18.09
N ASP A 223 -19.45 7.39 -16.90
CA ASP A 223 -19.61 5.96 -16.60
C ASP A 223 -21.02 5.43 -16.91
N ALA A 224 -22.07 6.16 -16.50
CA ALA A 224 -23.46 5.77 -16.78
C ALA A 224 -23.75 5.64 -18.28
N ARG A 225 -23.15 6.50 -19.11
CA ARG A 225 -23.34 6.48 -20.56
C ARG A 225 -22.54 5.36 -21.20
N ARG A 226 -21.29 5.15 -20.75
CA ARG A 226 -20.44 4.03 -21.21
C ARG A 226 -21.11 2.69 -20.92
N ALA A 227 -21.60 2.49 -19.70
CA ALA A 227 -22.36 1.30 -19.28
C ALA A 227 -23.63 1.09 -20.13
N ALA A 228 -24.38 2.15 -20.44
CA ALA A 228 -25.56 2.04 -21.28
C ALA A 228 -25.24 1.58 -22.71
N TYR A 229 -24.12 2.03 -23.29
CA TYR A 229 -23.68 1.53 -24.60
C TYR A 229 -23.21 0.08 -24.52
N LEU A 230 -22.43 -0.28 -23.49
CA LEU A 230 -21.99 -1.66 -23.26
C LEU A 230 -23.17 -2.64 -23.19
N ALA A 231 -24.23 -2.28 -22.46
CA ALA A 231 -25.44 -3.11 -22.36
C ALA A 231 -26.19 -3.35 -23.69
N ARG A 232 -25.90 -2.56 -24.75
CA ARG A 232 -26.49 -2.75 -26.08
C ARG A 232 -25.66 -3.65 -27.00
N VAL A 233 -24.41 -3.92 -26.61
CA VAL A 233 -23.43 -4.67 -27.42
C VAL A 233 -22.91 -5.92 -26.70
N ALA A 234 -23.11 -6.00 -25.38
CA ALA A 234 -22.93 -7.21 -24.60
C ALA A 234 -23.96 -8.26 -25.06
N PRO A 235 -23.55 -9.53 -25.24
CA PRO A 235 -24.41 -10.61 -25.71
C PRO A 235 -25.52 -10.97 -24.72
#